data_AF-A0A3R0Y3Q5-F1
#
_entry.id   AF-A0A3R0Y3Q5-F1
#
_cell.length_a   1.000
_cell.length_b   1.000
_cell.length_c   1.000
_cell.angle_alpha   90.00
_cell.angle_beta   90.00
_cell.angle_gamma   90.00
#
_symmetry.space_group_name_H-M   'P 1'
#
loop_
_entity.id
_entity.type
_entity.pdbx_description
1 polymer ?
#
loop_
_entity_poly.entity_id
_entity_poly.type
_entity_poly.pdbx_seq_one_letter_code
_entity_poly.pdbx_strand_id
1 'polypeptide(L)' 'MSTEYLIYEKRDDSKLYLTELDDENNPLSGIGFQSSSDGTVPSAAGSCPTKEEALKVIAYLREAVGDGSEDYQIEERAAQ' A
#
# COMPACT_ATOMS: atom_id res chain seq x y z
N MET A 1 -2.76 20.61 -8.44
CA MET A 1 -2.38 19.78 -7.29
C MET A 1 -2.96 18.41 -7.56
N SER A 2 -2.16 17.46 -8.08
CA SER A 2 -2.62 16.08 -8.24
C SER A 2 -2.61 15.43 -6.86
N THR A 3 -3.67 14.71 -6.51
CA THR A 3 -3.74 13.96 -5.24
C THR A 3 -3.50 12.50 -5.56
N GLU A 4 -2.65 11.88 -4.78
CA GLU A 4 -2.30 10.47 -4.87
C GLU A 4 -2.86 9.73 -3.65
N TYR A 5 -3.22 8.47 -3.86
CA TYR A 5 -3.85 7.62 -2.85
C TYR A 5 -2.92 6.48 -2.51
N LEU A 6 -2.36 6.51 -1.32
CA LEU A 6 -1.48 5.49 -0.78
C LEU A 6 -2.32 4.42 -0.11
N ILE A 7 -1.91 3.16 -0.26
CA ILE A 7 -2.56 2.04 0.41
C ILE A 7 -1.66 1.63 1.57
N TYR A 8 -2.25 1.44 2.74
CA TYR A 8 -1.54 0.94 3.90
C TYR A 8 -2.38 -0.06 4.67
N GLU A 9 -1.70 -0.96 5.36
CA GLU A 9 -2.28 -1.88 6.31
C GLU A 9 -1.98 -1.35 7.73
N LYS A 10 -2.99 -1.29 8.58
CA LYS A 10 -2.79 -0.92 9.98
C LYS A 10 -2.54 -2.16 10.83
N ARG A 11 -1.35 -2.30 11.40
CA ARG A 11 -1.04 -3.31 12.42
C ARG A 11 -0.66 -2.63 13.72
N ASP A 12 -1.46 -2.86 14.76
CA ASP A 12 -1.31 -2.25 16.08
C ASP A 12 -1.16 -0.72 15.97
N ASP A 13 0.04 -0.20 16.21
CA ASP A 13 0.38 1.23 16.18
C ASP A 13 1.16 1.64 14.92
N SER A 14 1.46 0.68 14.03
CA SER A 14 2.24 0.90 12.81
C SER A 14 1.38 0.85 11.56
N LYS A 15 1.73 1.70 10.58
CA LYS A 15 1.19 1.62 9.22
C LYS A 15 2.21 0.92 8.34
N LEU A 16 1.80 -0.15 7.66
CA LEU A 16 2.62 -0.77 6.64
C LEU A 16 2.12 -0.34 5.27
N TYR A 17 2.90 0.47 4.57
CA TYR A 17 2.53 0.98 3.27
C TYR A 17 2.81 -0.06 2.19
N LEU A 18 1.91 -0.14 1.22
CA LEU A 18 2.10 -0.94 0.03
C LEU A 18 3.32 -0.43 -0.74
N THR A 19 4.28 -1.31 -1.01
CA THR A 19 5.49 -1.02 -1.77
C THR A 19 5.62 -2.00 -2.92
N GLU A 20 6.13 -1.52 -4.05
CA GLU A 20 6.56 -2.43 -5.12
C GLU A 20 7.86 -3.13 -4.69
N LEU A 21 7.86 -4.46 -4.69
CA LEU A 21 9.06 -5.25 -4.45
C LEU A 21 9.67 -5.64 -5.80
N ASP A 22 10.95 -5.33 -5.99
CA ASP A 22 11.70 -5.62 -7.22
C ASP A 22 11.64 -7.13 -7.58
N ASP A 23 11.45 -7.42 -8.87
CA ASP A 23 11.18 -8.77 -9.42
C ASP A 23 12.24 -9.81 -8.99
N GLU A 24 13.50 -9.41 -8.77
CA GLU A 24 14.59 -10.34 -8.44
C GLU A 24 14.48 -11.01 -7.05
N ASN A 25 13.64 -10.50 -6.14
CA ASN A 25 13.46 -11.06 -4.79
C ASN A 25 12.03 -11.57 -4.52
N ASN A 26 11.18 -11.72 -5.54
CA ASN A 26 9.75 -11.95 -5.33
C ASN A 26 9.16 -13.12 -6.14
N PRO A 27 8.80 -14.27 -5.51
CA PRO A 27 8.19 -15.40 -6.21
C PRO A 27 6.72 -15.16 -6.64
N LEU A 28 6.12 -14.00 -6.30
CA LEU A 28 4.70 -13.67 -6.53
C LEU A 28 4.47 -12.42 -7.40
N SER A 29 5.51 -11.83 -8.00
CA SER A 29 5.43 -10.54 -8.73
C SER A 29 4.82 -9.38 -7.90
N GLY A 30 5.66 -8.74 -7.11
CA GLY A 30 5.65 -7.28 -7.05
C GLY A 30 5.01 -6.57 -5.85
N ILE A 31 4.29 -7.24 -4.94
CA ILE A 31 3.63 -6.53 -3.82
C ILE A 31 4.26 -6.88 -2.47
N GLY A 32 4.79 -5.87 -1.78
CA GLY A 32 5.23 -5.95 -0.39
C GLY A 32 4.63 -4.86 0.48
N PHE A 33 4.87 -4.97 1.78
CA PHE A 33 4.44 -3.98 2.76
C PHE A 33 5.64 -3.51 3.58
N GLN A 34 5.91 -2.20 3.57
CA GLN A 34 6.98 -1.61 4.36
C GLN A 34 6.40 -0.86 5.56
N SER A 35 6.83 -1.26 6.76
CA SER A 35 6.44 -0.60 8.00
C SER A 35 6.96 0.84 8.06
N SER A 36 6.10 1.73 8.52
CA SER A 36 6.42 3.07 8.96
C SER A 36 6.17 3.19 10.45
N SER A 37 7.26 3.23 11.23
CA SER A 37 7.21 3.36 12.69
C SER A 37 7.06 4.81 13.17
N ASP A 38 7.36 5.79 12.31
CA ASP A 38 7.35 7.23 12.64
C ASP A 38 6.20 7.98 11.92
N GLY A 39 5.27 7.24 11.29
CA GLY A 39 4.21 7.81 10.47
C GLY A 39 4.68 8.40 9.13
N THR A 40 5.98 8.36 8.85
CA THR A 40 6.56 8.83 7.58
C THR A 40 6.26 7.86 6.45
N VAL A 41 5.59 8.32 5.39
CA VAL A 41 5.36 7.51 4.19
C VAL A 41 6.69 7.18 3.53
N PRO A 42 7.01 5.90 3.28
CA PRO A 42 8.25 5.54 2.62
C PRO A 42 8.25 6.00 1.15
N SER A 43 9.38 6.44 0.64
CA SER A 43 9.50 6.93 -0.74
C SER A 43 9.17 5.88 -1.81
N ALA A 44 9.30 4.60 -1.47
CA ALA A 44 8.95 3.47 -2.32
C ALA A 44 7.48 3.01 -2.15
N ALA A 45 6.67 3.74 -1.36
CA ALA A 45 5.25 3.46 -1.24
C ALA A 45 4.56 3.68 -2.59
N GLY A 46 3.91 2.65 -3.10
CA GLY A 46 3.10 2.74 -4.29
C GLY A 46 1.90 3.66 -4.06
N SER A 47 1.62 4.51 -5.03
CA SER A 47 0.48 5.40 -5.04
C SER A 47 -0.47 5.06 -6.19
N CYS A 48 -1.76 5.22 -5.96
CA CYS A 48 -2.78 5.18 -6.99
C CYS A 48 -3.19 6.62 -7.38
N PRO A 49 -3.45 6.90 -8.67
CA PRO A 49 -3.85 8.22 -9.12
C PRO A 49 -5.27 8.59 -8.69
N THR A 50 -6.12 7.60 -8.37
CA THR A 50 -7.49 7.82 -7.92
C THR A 50 -7.85 6.88 -6.78
N LYS A 51 -8.82 7.29 -5.95
CA LYS A 51 -9.37 6.47 -4.87
C LYS A 51 -9.98 5.16 -5.37
N GLU A 52 -10.61 5.18 -6.56
CA GLU A 52 -11.23 3.98 -7.14
C GLU A 52 -10.19 2.92 -7.49
N GLU A 53 -9.06 3.33 -8.08
CA GLU A 53 -7.94 2.42 -8.35
C GLU A 53 -7.36 1.85 -7.06
N ALA A 54 -7.20 2.68 -6.02
CA ALA A 54 -6.74 2.21 -4.72
C ALA A 54 -7.69 1.16 -4.10
N LEU A 55 -9.01 1.34 -4.23
CA LEU A 55 -10.00 0.38 -3.77
C LEU A 55 -9.94 -0.95 -4.53
N LYS A 56 -9.71 -0.91 -5.85
CA LYS A 56 -9.53 -2.12 -6.67
C LYS A 56 -8.28 -2.90 -6.23
N VAL A 57 -7.18 -2.19 -5.92
CA VAL A 57 -5.97 -2.82 -5.38
C VAL A 57 -6.26 -3.45 -4.02
N ILE A 58 -6.95 -2.77 -3.10
CA ILE A 58 -7.35 -3.37 -1.81
C ILE A 58 -8.19 -4.63 -2.00
N ALA A 59 -9.16 -4.61 -2.93
CA ALA A 59 -9.96 -5.79 -3.24
C ALA A 59 -9.07 -6.94 -3.76
N TYR A 60 -8.14 -6.64 -4.67
CA TYR A 60 -7.16 -7.61 -5.17
C TYR A 60 -6.28 -8.16 -4.04
N LEU A 61 -5.76 -7.33 -3.14
CA LEU A 61 -4.95 -7.78 -2.01
C LEU A 61 -5.71 -8.74 -1.11
N ARG A 62 -6.98 -8.44 -0.83
CA ARG A 62 -7.86 -9.31 -0.02
C ARG A 62 -8.12 -10.66 -0.70
N GLU A 63 -8.34 -10.67 -2.01
CA GLU A 63 -8.66 -11.89 -2.75
C GLU A 63 -7.42 -12.72 -3.12
N ALA A 64 -6.34 -12.09 -3.54
CA ALA A 64 -5.16 -12.75 -4.11
C ALA A 64 -4.09 -13.07 -3.06
N VAL A 65 -3.83 -12.16 -2.12
CA VAL A 65 -2.79 -12.36 -1.09
C VAL A 65 -3.36 -13.19 0.07
N GLY A 66 -4.66 -13.05 0.36
CA GLY A 66 -5.31 -13.83 1.42
C GLY A 66 -4.67 -13.61 2.79
N ASP A 67 -3.98 -12.49 3.00
CA ASP A 67 -3.16 -12.21 4.21
C ASP A 67 -4.01 -12.15 5.49
N GLY A 68 -5.34 -12.18 5.38
CA GLY A 68 -6.27 -12.10 6.51
C GLY A 68 -6.35 -10.71 7.13
N SER A 69 -5.55 -9.75 6.64
CA SER A 69 -5.61 -8.36 7.06
C SER A 69 -6.87 -7.68 6.51
N GLU A 70 -7.87 -7.55 7.36
CA GLU A 70 -9.10 -6.83 7.03
C GLU A 70 -8.89 -5.30 7.07
N ASP A 71 -7.79 -4.82 7.67
CA ASP A 71 -7.51 -3.40 7.98
C ASP A 71 -6.65 -2.67 6.92
N TYR A 72 -6.90 -2.96 5.64
CA TYR A 72 -6.35 -2.12 4.56
C TYR A 72 -7.11 -0.80 4.47
N GLN A 73 -6.37 0.30 4.42
CA GLN A 73 -6.87 1.66 4.37
C GLN A 73 -6.17 2.49 3.29
N ILE A 74 -6.75 3.65 2.98
CA ILE A 74 -6.25 4.58 1.99
C ILE A 74 -5.89 5.89 2.67
N GLU A 75 -4.73 6.45 2.34
CA GLU A 75 -4.28 7.77 2.77
C GLU A 75 -4.07 8.69 1.56
N GLU A 76 -4.53 9.93 1.67
CA GLU A 76 -4.34 10.95 0.63
C GLU A 76 -2.98 11.64 0.82
N ARG A 77 -2.18 11.67 -0.24
CA ARG A 77 -0.92 12.40 -0.31
C ARG A 77 -1.01 13.44 -1.43
N ALA A 78 -0.51 14.64 -1.15
CA ALA A 78 -0.27 15.59 -2.22
C ALA A 78 0.87 15.07 -3.10
N ALA A 79 0.59 14.87 -4.39
CA ALA A 79 1.64 14.51 -5.34
C ALA A 79 2.72 15.59 -5.30
N GLN A 80 3.95 15.20 -4.99
CA GLN A 80 5.10 16.10 -4.90
C GLN A 80 5.62 16.47 -6.29
#